data_AF-A0A0F8ZDZ4-F1
#
_entry.id   AF-A0A0F8ZDZ4-F1
#
_cell.length_a   1.000
_cell.length_b   1.000
_cell.length_c   1.000
_cell.angle_alpha   90.00
_cell.angle_beta   90.00
_cell.angle_gamma   90.00
#
_symmetry.space_group_name_H-M   'P 1'
#
loop_
_entity.id
_entity.type
_entity.pdbx_description
1 polymer ?
#
loop_
_entity_poly.entity_id
_entity_poly.type
_entity_poly.pdbx_seq_one_letter_code
_entity_poly.pdbx_strand_id
1 'polypeptide(L)' 'MEQNKGTTSIDPQMLIELVRMRMPFGKYRNHILCDLPEPY' A
#
# COMPACT_ATOMS: atom_id res chain seq x y z
N MET A 1 -25.03 4.14 -3.32
CA MET A 1 -23.64 3.84 -3.69
C MET A 1 -23.14 2.84 -2.67
N GLU A 2 -23.31 1.58 -3.02
CA GLU A 2 -22.96 0.42 -2.21
C GLU A 2 -21.51 0.07 -2.50
N GLN A 3 -20.64 0.02 -1.49
CA GLN A 3 -19.58 -0.99 -1.40
C GLN A 3 -19.17 -1.24 0.06
N ASN A 4 -19.60 -2.40 0.55
CA ASN A 4 -18.87 -3.35 1.40
C ASN A 4 -18.09 -2.85 2.64
N LYS A 5 -18.77 -2.80 3.79
CA LYS A 5 -18.14 -2.92 5.11
C LYS A 5 -17.79 -4.40 5.37
N GLY A 6 -16.67 -4.85 4.81
CA GLY A 6 -16.09 -6.17 5.06
C GLY A 6 -15.10 -6.15 6.24
N THR A 7 -15.61 -6.31 7.44
CA THR A 7 -14.98 -6.91 8.65
C THR A 7 -13.45 -7.14 8.68
N THR A 8 -12.64 -6.11 8.91
CA THR A 8 -11.51 -6.03 9.87
C THR A 8 -10.91 -4.63 9.74
N SER A 9 -10.65 -3.97 10.87
CA SER A 9 -10.27 -2.54 10.92
C SER A 9 -8.84 -2.28 10.43
N ILE A 10 -8.61 -2.41 9.13
CA ILE A 10 -7.35 -2.02 8.47
C ILE A 10 -7.71 -0.95 7.45
N ASP A 11 -7.15 0.25 7.63
CA ASP A 11 -7.34 1.35 6.68
C ASP A 11 -6.67 0.98 5.35
N PRO A 12 -7.42 0.87 4.24
CA PRO A 12 -6.83 0.59 2.93
C PRO A 12 -5.76 1.61 2.53
N GLN A 13 -5.88 2.87 2.98
CA GLN A 13 -4.90 3.92 2.70
C GLN A 13 -3.55 3.62 3.36
N MET A 14 -3.56 3.06 4.57
CA MET A 14 -2.35 2.66 5.29
C MET A 14 -1.56 1.59 4.51
N LEU A 15 -2.27 0.68 3.83
CA LEU A 15 -1.63 -0.33 3.00
C LEU A 15 -0.98 0.28 1.74
N ILE A 16 -1.63 1.28 1.14
CA ILE A 16 -1.08 2.01 0.00
C ILE A 16 0.18 2.80 0.38
N GLU A 17 0.18 3.42 1.56
CA GLU A 17 1.37 4.11 2.07
C GLU A 17 2.52 3.13 2.31
N LEU A 18 2.23 1.95 2.87
CA LEU A 18 3.22 0.91 3.13
C LEU A 18 3.94 0.45 1.86
N VAL A 19 3.20 0.20 0.77
CA VAL A 19 3.82 -0.29 -0.47
C VAL A 19 4.65 0.77 -1.20
N ARG A 20 4.31 2.05 -1.01
CA ARG A 20 5.02 3.20 -1.60
C ARG A 20 6.24 3.65 -0.79
N MET A 21 6.38 3.21 0.46
CA MET A 21 7.56 3.51 1.26
C MET A 21 8.82 2.91 0.62
N ARG A 22 9.89 3.71 0.60
CA ARG A 22 11.21 3.26 0.15
C ARG A 22 11.87 2.44 1.26
N MET A 23 12.45 1.30 0.88
CA MET A 23 13.15 0.45 1.81
C MET A 23 14.39 1.17 2.38
N PRO A 24 14.56 1.23 3.70
CA PRO A 24 15.60 2.05 4.32
C PRO A 24 17.00 1.40 4.31
N PHE A 25 17.09 0.06 4.20
CA PHE A 25 18.34 -0.69 4.36
C PHE A 25 18.46 -1.91 3.43
N GLY A 26 19.65 -2.49 3.37
CA GLY A 26 19.93 -3.74 2.65
C GLY A 26 20.09 -3.59 1.13
N LYS A 27 20.06 -4.72 0.41
CA LYS A 27 20.23 -4.79 -1.05
C LYS A 27 19.19 -3.97 -1.83
N TYR A 28 18.01 -3.77 -1.25
CA TYR A 28 16.88 -3.06 -1.87
C TYR A 28 16.72 -1.62 -1.38
N ARG A 29 17.75 -1.04 -0.76
CA ARG A 29 17.72 0.35 -0.31
C ARG A 29 17.29 1.28 -1.45
N ASN A 30 16.34 2.17 -1.16
CA ASN A 30 15.71 3.10 -2.11
C ASN A 30 14.72 2.47 -3.12
N HIS A 31 14.44 1.17 -3.04
CA HIS A 31 13.39 0.54 -3.84
C HIS A 31 12.05 0.57 -3.09
N ILE A 32 10.95 0.63 -3.84
CA ILE A 32 9.58 0.49 -3.33
C ILE A 32 9.13 -0.96 -3.44
N LEU A 33 8.16 -1.36 -2.60
CA LEU A 33 7.67 -2.74 -2.59
C LEU A 33 6.80 -3.04 -3.82
N CYS A 34 5.94 -2.09 -4.21
CA CYS A 34 5.11 -2.19 -5.40
C CYS A 34 4.67 -0.79 -5.86
N ASP A 35 4.70 -0.53 -7.16
CA ASP A 35 4.11 0.67 -7.75
C ASP A 35 2.73 0.31 -8.30
N LEU A 36 1.68 0.59 -7.51
CA LEU A 36 0.31 0.34 -7.94
C LEU A 36 -0.12 1.44 -8.93
N PRO A 37 -0.59 1.09 -10.14
CA PRO A 37 -1.17 2.05 -11.06
C PRO A 37 -2.44 2.68 -10.46
N GLU A 38 -2.87 3.83 -10.99
CA GLU A 38 -4.14 4.43 -10.56
C GLU A 38 -5.30 3.44 -10.71
N PRO A 39 -6.26 3.46 -9.76
CA PRO A 39 -7.41 2.57 -9.82
C PRO A 39 -8.27 2.90 -11.06
N TYR A 40 -8.70 1.86 -11.77
CA TYR A 40 -9.70 1.95 -12.84
C TYR A 40 -11.12 2.04 -12.28
#